data_AF-A0AAD7NSW8-F1
#
_entry.id   AF-A0AAD7NSW8-F1
#
_cell.length_a   1.000
_cell.length_b   1.000
_cell.length_c   1.000
_cell.angle_alpha   90.00
_cell.angle_beta   90.00
_cell.angle_gamma   90.00
#
_symmetry.space_group_name_H-M   'P 1'
#
loop_
_entity.id
_entity.type
_entity.pdbx_description
1 polymer ?
#
loop_
_entity_poly.entity_id
_entity_poly.type
_entity_poly.pdbx_seq_one_letter_code
_entity_poly.pdbx_strand_id
1 'polypeptide(L)'
;MVDRCPGSQTLEYLPSTISTVADELARYDEEISRLWAKRVTLQAHYDEFHAFQAPIQRLPSEIPVKISASCALMPLRYADPHYYHMTCLTSVHLLTVSQVCSRWHDVALGTSVLWDTFTLHFNLRRGGRAAKSVLLAVALERGGASLLKFETYGNSSEAALRLLAVHSERWKCAEFFNCKRISFSQREGKTSLPGGSHASGRAKGVWQDRPSINSTLSPSPACTQQRPHGMGLGVMFVTPASFGV
;
A
#
# COMPACT_ATOMS: atom_id res chain seq x y z
N MET A 1 5.37 -76.38 -55.91
CA MET A 1 4.67 -75.20 -55.40
C MET A 1 5.65 -74.04 -55.50
N VAL A 2 5.48 -73.19 -56.52
CA VAL A 2 6.33 -72.02 -56.74
C VAL A 2 5.60 -70.86 -56.11
N ASP A 3 6.11 -70.37 -54.98
CA ASP A 3 5.61 -69.18 -54.30
C ASP A 3 5.65 -68.00 -55.27
N ARG A 4 4.48 -67.52 -55.69
CA ARG A 4 4.36 -66.28 -56.44
C ARG A 4 4.70 -65.15 -55.49
N CYS A 5 5.89 -64.59 -55.66
CA CYS A 5 6.35 -63.43 -54.91
C CYS A 5 5.39 -62.25 -55.15
N PRO A 6 4.66 -61.73 -54.15
CA PRO A 6 3.67 -60.67 -54.32
C PRO A 6 4.27 -59.26 -54.56
N GLY A 7 5.58 -59.18 -54.83
CA GLY A 7 6.32 -57.91 -54.88
C GLY A 7 6.12 -57.05 -56.14
N SER A 8 5.47 -57.56 -57.18
CA SER A 8 5.38 -56.83 -58.46
C SER A 8 4.28 -55.76 -58.49
N GLN A 9 3.21 -55.90 -57.69
CA GLN A 9 2.12 -54.90 -57.66
C GLN A 9 2.44 -53.69 -56.78
N THR A 10 3.41 -53.80 -55.87
CA THR A 10 3.77 -52.73 -54.93
C THR A 10 4.59 -51.62 -55.60
N LEU A 11 5.30 -51.93 -56.69
CA LEU A 11 6.15 -50.96 -57.39
C LEU A 11 5.39 -49.98 -58.28
N GLU A 12 4.23 -50.37 -58.81
CA GLU A 12 3.43 -49.51 -59.70
C GLU A 12 2.67 -48.42 -58.93
N TYR A 13 2.42 -48.62 -57.63
CA TYR A 13 1.74 -47.66 -56.75
C TYR A 13 2.70 -46.66 -56.06
N LEU A 14 4.00 -46.93 -56.06
CA LEU A 14 5.01 -46.06 -55.45
C LEU A 14 5.14 -44.68 -56.14
N PRO A 15 5.16 -44.57 -57.48
CA PRO A 15 5.26 -43.26 -58.12
C PRO A 15 4.07 -42.33 -57.85
N SER A 16 2.85 -42.87 -57.82
CA SER A 16 1.65 -42.08 -57.55
C SER A 16 1.61 -41.59 -56.10
N THR A 17 1.96 -42.45 -55.14
CA THR A 17 2.06 -42.04 -53.73
C THR A 17 3.15 -40.99 -53.50
N ILE A 18 4.32 -41.14 -54.13
CA ILE A 18 5.38 -40.13 -54.05
C ILE A 18 4.90 -38.79 -54.62
N SER A 19 4.19 -38.80 -55.75
CA SER A 19 3.61 -37.58 -56.34
C SER A 19 2.61 -36.91 -55.39
N THR A 20 1.67 -37.66 -54.83
CA THR A 20 0.68 -37.12 -53.89
C THR A 20 1.34 -36.52 -52.65
N VAL A 21 2.37 -37.18 -52.10
CA VAL A 21 3.12 -36.65 -50.95
C VAL A 21 3.88 -35.38 -51.30
N ALA A 22 4.47 -35.30 -52.50
CA ALA A 22 5.17 -34.11 -52.97
C ALA A 22 4.22 -32.91 -53.12
N ASP A 23 3.03 -33.12 -53.68
CA ASP A 23 2.01 -32.06 -53.84
C ASP A 23 1.50 -31.57 -52.47
N GLU A 24 1.29 -32.49 -51.53
CA GLU A 24 0.89 -32.16 -50.16
C GLU A 24 1.98 -31.37 -49.42
N LEU A 25 3.25 -31.74 -49.58
CA LEU A 25 4.38 -30.99 -49.02
C LEU A 25 4.44 -29.58 -49.60
N ALA A 26 4.29 -29.43 -50.92
CA ALA A 26 4.24 -28.11 -51.56
C ALA A 26 3.10 -27.23 -51.00
N ARG A 27 1.92 -27.82 -50.79
CA ARG A 27 0.78 -27.12 -50.17
C ARG A 27 1.09 -26.68 -48.73
N TYR A 28 1.77 -27.51 -47.95
CA TYR A 28 2.17 -27.14 -46.59
C TYR A 28 3.21 -26.03 -46.56
N ASP A 29 4.18 -26.05 -47.48
CA ASP A 29 5.20 -25.00 -47.58
C ASP A 29 4.59 -23.64 -47.94
N GLU A 30 3.59 -23.62 -48.83
CA GLU A 30 2.83 -22.42 -49.16
C GLU A 30 2.08 -21.89 -47.94
N GLU A 31 1.40 -22.77 -47.20
CA GLU A 31 0.63 -22.39 -46.01
C GLU A 31 1.55 -21.89 -44.88
N ILE A 32 2.71 -22.53 -44.68
CA ILE A 32 3.76 -22.08 -43.75
C ILE A 32 4.23 -20.68 -44.13
N SER A 33 4.51 -20.44 -45.42
CA SER A 33 4.94 -19.14 -45.92
C SER A 33 3.88 -18.06 -45.69
N ARG A 34 2.60 -18.39 -45.92
CA ARG A 34 1.46 -17.50 -45.68
C ARG A 34 1.31 -17.15 -44.20
N LEU A 35 1.43 -18.14 -43.31
CA LEU A 35 1.35 -17.93 -41.86
C LEU A 35 2.54 -17.12 -41.33
N TRP A 36 3.74 -17.33 -41.87
CA TRP A 36 4.91 -16.52 -41.56
C TRP A 36 4.73 -15.06 -41.97
N ALA A 37 4.26 -14.80 -43.20
CA ALA A 37 3.95 -13.44 -43.64
C ALA A 37 2.93 -12.77 -42.71
N LYS A 38 1.86 -13.49 -42.35
CA LYS A 38 0.85 -12.99 -41.41
C LYS A 38 1.42 -12.70 -40.02
N ARG A 39 2.31 -13.57 -39.51
CA ARG A 39 3.00 -13.36 -38.23
C ARG A 39 3.84 -12.10 -38.25
N VAL A 40 4.62 -11.88 -39.31
CA VAL A 40 5.47 -10.68 -39.45
C VAL A 40 4.61 -9.41 -39.46
N THR A 41 3.51 -9.40 -40.20
CA THR A 41 2.57 -8.26 -40.22
C THR A 41 1.95 -7.99 -38.84
N LEU A 42 1.48 -9.04 -38.16
CA LEU A 42 0.92 -8.90 -36.81
C LEU A 42 1.95 -8.43 -35.79
N GLN A 43 3.20 -8.91 -35.90
CA GLN A 43 4.29 -8.47 -35.04
C GLN A 43 4.60 -6.99 -35.26
N ALA A 44 4.65 -6.53 -36.51
CA ALA A 44 4.88 -5.11 -36.81
C ALA A 44 3.80 -4.21 -36.21
N HIS A 45 2.52 -4.59 -36.33
CA HIS A 45 1.42 -3.87 -35.69
C HIS A 45 1.52 -3.92 -34.15
N TYR A 46 1.87 -5.07 -33.59
CA TYR A 46 2.09 -5.20 -32.15
C TYR A 46 3.18 -4.23 -31.67
N ASP A 47 4.32 -4.18 -32.35
CA ASP A 47 5.44 -3.30 -32.00
C ASP A 47 5.06 -1.82 -32.12
N GLU A 48 4.28 -1.45 -33.14
CA GLU A 48 3.72 -0.11 -33.32
C GLU A 48 2.79 0.26 -32.15
N PHE A 49 1.82 -0.58 -31.82
CA PHE A 49 0.91 -0.33 -30.67
C PHE A 49 1.66 -0.34 -29.33
N HIS A 50 2.64 -1.21 -29.17
CA HIS A 50 3.45 -1.27 -27.97
C HIS A 50 4.29 0.01 -27.79
N ALA A 51 4.78 0.59 -28.89
CA ALA A 51 5.44 1.90 -28.85
C ALA A 51 4.51 3.02 -28.34
N PHE A 52 3.20 2.95 -28.63
CA PHE A 52 2.18 3.87 -28.11
C PHE A 52 1.72 3.59 -26.68
N GLN A 53 1.81 2.35 -26.19
CA GLN A 53 1.52 2.02 -24.79
C GLN A 53 2.70 2.33 -23.84
N ALA A 54 3.90 2.51 -24.38
CA ALA A 54 5.12 2.77 -23.62
C ALA A 54 5.44 4.24 -23.22
N PRO A 55 4.63 5.31 -23.40
CA PRO A 55 4.99 6.65 -22.91
C PRO A 55 5.31 6.65 -21.43
N ILE A 56 4.51 5.93 -20.64
CA ILE A 56 4.68 5.80 -19.19
C ILE A 56 5.99 5.04 -18.85
N GLN A 57 6.37 4.06 -19.68
CA GLN A 57 7.61 3.30 -19.49
C GLN A 57 8.86 4.10 -19.87
N ARG A 58 8.74 5.07 -20.79
CA ARG A 58 9.85 5.94 -21.24
C ARG A 58 10.10 7.13 -20.32
N LEU A 59 9.22 7.38 -19.35
CA LEU A 59 9.44 8.45 -18.37
C LEU A 59 10.74 8.18 -17.59
N PRO A 60 11.54 9.18 -17.23
CA PRO A 60 12.63 9.03 -16.27
C PRO A 60 12.13 8.55 -14.89
N SER A 61 12.96 7.87 -14.10
CA SER A 61 12.59 7.28 -12.79
C SER A 61 12.05 8.30 -11.80
N GLU A 62 12.46 9.54 -11.96
CA GLU A 62 12.11 10.66 -11.11
C GLU A 62 10.65 11.08 -11.32
N ILE A 63 10.09 10.83 -12.51
CA ILE A 63 8.72 11.25 -12.84
C ILE A 63 7.67 10.41 -12.12
N PRO A 64 7.68 9.05 -12.16
CA PRO A 64 6.78 8.24 -11.35
C PRO A 64 6.87 8.57 -9.86
N VAL A 65 8.07 8.80 -9.32
CA VAL A 65 8.25 9.18 -7.90
C VAL A 65 7.52 10.49 -7.60
N LYS A 66 7.68 11.51 -8.44
CA LYS A 66 6.99 12.81 -8.27
C LYS A 66 5.48 12.69 -8.39
N ILE A 67 4.99 11.86 -9.31
CA ILE A 67 3.55 11.62 -9.47
C ILE A 67 3.01 10.87 -8.24
N SER A 68 3.66 9.79 -7.81
CA SER A 68 3.28 9.06 -6.61
C SER A 68 3.29 9.94 -5.36
N ALA A 69 4.29 10.82 -5.20
CA ALA A 69 4.33 11.81 -4.11
C ALA A 69 3.14 12.78 -4.16
N SER A 70 2.80 13.27 -5.36
CA SER A 70 1.63 14.13 -5.56
C SER A 70 0.33 13.39 -5.22
N CYS A 71 0.22 12.12 -5.58
CA CYS A 71 -0.92 11.27 -5.25
C CYS A 71 -1.04 10.97 -3.74
N ALA A 72 0.09 10.77 -3.05
CA ALA A 72 0.11 10.54 -1.60
C ALA A 72 -0.38 11.76 -0.79
N LEU A 73 -0.11 12.96 -1.30
CA LEU A 73 -0.52 14.23 -0.69
C LEU A 73 -1.90 14.72 -1.14
N MET A 74 -2.51 14.06 -2.14
CA MET A 74 -3.79 14.49 -2.67
C MET A 74 -4.86 14.37 -1.57
N PRO A 75 -5.51 15.49 -1.19
CA PRO A 75 -6.57 15.43 -0.21
C PRO A 75 -7.69 14.52 -0.74
N LEU A 76 -8.20 13.65 0.13
CA LEU A 76 -9.37 12.82 -0.18
C LEU A 76 -10.59 13.65 -0.61
N ARG A 77 -10.57 14.97 -0.36
CA ARG A 77 -11.62 15.97 -0.66
C ARG A 77 -12.04 16.00 -2.13
N TYR A 78 -11.17 15.59 -3.04
CA TYR A 78 -11.45 15.56 -4.48
C TYR A 78 -11.94 14.19 -4.97
N ALA A 79 -11.96 13.17 -4.10
CA ALA A 79 -12.55 11.89 -4.43
C ALA A 79 -14.07 11.99 -4.36
N ASP A 80 -14.75 11.34 -5.30
CA ASP A 80 -16.20 11.14 -5.32
C ASP A 80 -16.73 10.89 -3.89
N PRO A 81 -17.80 11.58 -3.42
CA PRO A 81 -18.43 11.33 -2.13
C PRO A 81 -18.69 9.84 -1.84
N HIS A 82 -18.92 9.02 -2.87
CA HIS A 82 -19.04 7.57 -2.75
C HIS A 82 -17.70 6.88 -2.42
N TYR A 83 -16.58 7.36 -2.96
CA TYR A 83 -15.21 6.88 -2.68
C TYR A 83 -14.67 7.31 -1.32
N TYR A 84 -15.18 8.43 -0.79
CA TYR A 84 -14.87 8.89 0.56
C TYR A 84 -15.18 7.86 1.64
N HIS A 85 -16.11 6.95 1.37
CA HIS A 85 -16.49 5.88 2.29
C HIS A 85 -15.54 4.67 2.28
N MET A 86 -14.66 4.55 1.27
CA MET A 86 -13.72 3.43 1.15
C MET A 86 -12.28 3.81 1.52
N THR A 87 -11.92 5.08 1.38
CA THR A 87 -10.53 5.55 1.49
C THR A 87 -10.29 6.24 2.83
N CYS A 88 -9.70 5.51 3.78
CA CYS A 88 -9.39 6.04 5.11
C CYS A 88 -8.01 6.62 5.27
N LEU A 89 -7.13 6.32 4.33
CA LEU A 89 -5.70 6.54 4.43
C LEU A 89 -5.25 7.10 3.09
N THR A 90 -4.65 8.29 3.07
CA THR A 90 -4.25 8.97 1.82
C THR A 90 -3.31 8.12 0.96
N SER A 91 -2.48 7.29 1.58
CA SER A 91 -1.61 6.31 0.91
C SER A 91 -2.37 5.21 0.16
N VAL A 92 -3.70 5.11 0.24
CA VAL A 92 -4.48 4.21 -0.63
C VAL A 92 -4.31 4.57 -2.10
N HIS A 93 -4.09 5.87 -2.42
CA HIS A 93 -3.79 6.30 -3.78
C HIS A 93 -2.48 5.69 -4.28
N LEU A 94 -1.50 5.45 -3.40
CA LEU A 94 -0.26 4.76 -3.77
C LEU A 94 -0.54 3.31 -4.16
N LEU A 95 -1.50 2.64 -3.52
CA LEU A 95 -1.91 1.29 -3.90
C LEU A 95 -2.59 1.30 -5.29
N THR A 96 -3.46 2.26 -5.57
CA THR A 96 -4.05 2.40 -6.92
C THR A 96 -2.99 2.67 -7.97
N VAL A 97 -2.07 3.58 -7.68
CA VAL A 97 -0.96 3.94 -8.57
C VAL A 97 0.00 2.76 -8.78
N SER A 98 0.20 1.91 -7.77
CA SER A 98 1.02 0.70 -7.89
C SER A 98 0.47 -0.32 -8.89
N GLN A 99 -0.81 -0.24 -9.26
CA GLN A 99 -1.43 -1.18 -10.21
C GLN A 99 -1.18 -0.81 -11.68
N VAL A 100 -0.54 0.34 -11.97
CA VAL A 100 -0.34 0.81 -13.35
C VAL A 100 0.61 -0.10 -14.13
N CYS A 101 1.81 -0.36 -13.60
CA CYS A 101 2.76 -1.34 -14.13
C CYS A 101 3.82 -1.70 -13.07
N SER A 102 4.65 -2.71 -13.32
CA SER A 102 5.70 -3.17 -12.39
C SER A 102 6.61 -2.04 -11.91
N ARG A 103 7.00 -1.14 -12.81
CA ARG A 103 7.84 0.00 -12.46
C ARG A 103 7.16 0.97 -11.48
N TRP A 104 5.87 1.25 -11.68
CA TRP A 104 5.11 2.11 -10.76
C TRP A 104 4.83 1.41 -9.44
N HIS A 105 4.64 0.09 -9.48
CA HIS A 105 4.57 -0.74 -8.29
C HIS A 105 5.83 -0.60 -7.43
N ASP A 106 7.00 -0.79 -8.03
CA ASP A 106 8.28 -0.73 -7.32
C ASP A 106 8.55 0.67 -6.76
N VAL A 107 8.22 1.71 -7.51
CA VAL A 107 8.33 3.09 -7.02
C VAL A 107 7.37 3.36 -5.88
N ALA A 108 6.08 3.08 -6.04
CA ALA A 108 5.05 3.40 -5.05
C ALA A 108 5.22 2.61 -3.76
N LEU A 109 5.54 1.30 -3.85
CA LEU A 109 5.66 0.43 -2.68
C LEU A 109 7.09 0.35 -2.12
N GLY A 110 8.12 0.66 -2.91
CA GLY A 110 9.52 0.62 -2.51
C GLY A 110 10.05 1.93 -1.92
N THR A 111 9.39 3.06 -2.20
CA THR A 111 9.84 4.37 -1.69
C THR A 111 9.19 4.68 -0.34
N SER A 112 9.91 4.39 0.76
CA SER A 112 9.41 4.56 2.14
C SER A 112 8.94 5.99 2.47
N VAL A 113 9.56 7.01 1.90
CA VAL A 113 9.20 8.43 2.08
C VAL A 113 7.76 8.71 1.63
N LEU A 114 7.22 7.95 0.68
CA LEU A 114 5.82 8.12 0.26
C LEU A 114 4.82 7.67 1.32
N TRP A 115 5.26 6.87 2.29
CA TRP A 115 4.45 6.30 3.37
C TRP A 115 4.66 6.99 4.72
N ASP A 116 5.55 7.98 4.79
CA ASP A 116 5.85 8.69 6.03
C ASP A 116 4.75 9.69 6.43
N THR A 117 3.97 10.15 5.46
CA THR A 117 2.96 11.19 5.64
C THR A 117 1.60 10.65 5.23
N PHE A 118 0.65 10.57 6.17
CA PHE A 118 -0.69 10.09 5.86
C PHE A 118 -1.79 10.70 6.73
N THR A 119 -2.99 10.80 6.18
CA THR A 119 -4.18 11.23 6.93
C THR A 119 -5.10 10.05 7.19
N LEU A 120 -5.57 9.90 8.43
CA LEU A 120 -6.48 8.85 8.89
C LEU A 120 -7.89 9.38 9.15
N HIS A 121 -8.88 8.88 8.41
CA HIS A 121 -10.29 9.19 8.64
C HIS A 121 -11.04 8.01 9.28
N PHE A 122 -11.38 8.15 10.56
CA PHE A 122 -12.04 7.09 11.33
C PHE A 122 -13.56 7.07 11.19
N ASN A 123 -14.18 8.18 10.75
CA ASN A 123 -15.64 8.39 10.71
C ASN A 123 -16.43 7.56 9.66
N LEU A 124 -15.85 6.55 9.01
CA LEU A 124 -16.56 5.79 7.98
C LEU A 124 -17.46 4.68 8.57
N ARG A 125 -18.54 4.37 7.86
CA ARG A 125 -19.57 3.37 8.24
C ARG A 125 -18.94 2.01 8.62
N ARG A 126 -19.67 1.24 9.45
CA ARG A 126 -19.20 0.04 10.21
C ARG A 126 -18.45 -1.03 9.39
N GLY A 127 -18.61 -1.10 8.06
CA GLY A 127 -18.05 -2.15 7.21
C GLY A 127 -16.53 -2.07 6.93
N GLY A 128 -15.87 -0.93 7.19
CA GLY A 128 -14.48 -0.74 6.77
C GLY A 128 -13.39 -0.97 7.82
N ARG A 129 -13.72 -1.26 9.10
CA ARG A 129 -12.74 -1.15 10.19
C ARG A 129 -11.51 -2.07 10.06
N ALA A 130 -11.70 -3.32 9.67
CA ALA A 130 -10.60 -4.29 9.55
C ALA A 130 -9.64 -3.93 8.40
N ALA A 131 -10.17 -3.54 7.24
CA ALA A 131 -9.36 -3.10 6.10
C ALA A 131 -8.50 -1.88 6.47
N LYS A 132 -9.01 -0.97 7.30
CA LYS A 132 -8.25 0.22 7.76
C LYS A 132 -7.06 -0.14 8.62
N SER A 133 -7.22 -1.05 9.60
CA SER A 133 -6.10 -1.45 10.45
C SER A 133 -5.02 -2.17 9.63
N VAL A 134 -5.43 -2.94 8.61
CA VAL A 134 -4.49 -3.56 7.68
C VAL A 134 -3.75 -2.51 6.86
N LEU A 135 -4.46 -1.55 6.26
CA LEU A 135 -3.84 -0.47 5.49
C LEU A 135 -2.89 0.40 6.34
N LEU A 136 -3.27 0.68 7.58
CA LEU A 136 -2.43 1.40 8.52
C LEU A 136 -1.17 0.59 8.87
N ALA A 137 -1.30 -0.70 9.14
CA ALA A 137 -0.16 -1.57 9.39
C ALA A 137 0.79 -1.59 8.18
N VAL A 138 0.26 -1.74 6.97
CA VAL A 138 1.05 -1.69 5.72
C VAL A 138 1.76 -0.34 5.59
N ALA A 139 1.08 0.78 5.86
CA ALA A 139 1.71 2.09 5.77
C ALA A 139 2.86 2.27 6.78
N LEU A 140 2.67 1.79 8.01
CA LEU A 140 3.69 1.87 9.07
C LEU A 140 4.90 0.97 8.79
N GLU A 141 4.66 -0.23 8.29
CA GLU A 141 5.69 -1.19 7.86
C GLU A 141 6.50 -0.61 6.69
N ARG A 142 5.82 -0.11 5.66
CA ARG A 142 6.45 0.46 4.46
C ARG A 142 7.19 1.76 4.72
N GLY A 143 6.74 2.55 5.70
CA GLY A 143 7.46 3.72 6.19
C GLY A 143 8.82 3.38 6.81
N GLY A 144 9.06 2.12 7.19
CA GLY A 144 10.37 1.65 7.66
C GLY A 144 10.85 2.38 8.92
N ALA A 145 11.99 3.05 8.84
CA ALA A 145 12.55 3.88 9.92
C ALA A 145 12.23 5.38 9.76
N SER A 146 11.49 5.77 8.72
CA SER A 146 11.19 7.17 8.46
C SER A 146 10.31 7.76 9.55
N LEU A 147 10.53 9.05 9.81
CA LEU A 147 9.75 9.80 10.77
C LEU A 147 8.34 10.08 10.25
N LEU A 148 7.35 9.72 11.05
CA LEU A 148 5.94 9.74 10.69
C LEU A 148 5.32 11.13 10.91
N LYS A 149 4.53 11.55 9.93
CA LYS A 149 3.62 12.69 10.01
C LYS A 149 2.21 12.20 9.75
N PHE A 150 1.32 12.36 10.71
CA PHE A 150 -0.06 11.96 10.46
C PHE A 150 -1.07 12.88 11.12
N GLU A 151 -2.23 12.95 10.47
CA GLU A 151 -3.40 13.63 10.96
C GLU A 151 -4.51 12.59 11.14
N THR A 152 -5.22 12.63 12.27
CA THR A 152 -6.35 11.75 12.51
C THR A 152 -7.64 12.56 12.61
N TYR A 153 -8.71 12.06 12.00
CA TYR A 153 -10.01 12.70 12.01
C TYR A 153 -11.07 11.74 12.51
N GLY A 154 -11.81 12.18 13.53
CA GLY A 154 -12.99 11.48 14.02
C GLY A 154 -12.75 10.53 15.18
N ASN A 155 -13.70 9.62 15.41
CA ASN A 155 -13.62 8.67 16.52
C ASN A 155 -12.64 7.54 16.20
N SER A 156 -11.38 7.77 16.52
CA SER A 156 -10.29 6.82 16.35
C SER A 156 -10.60 5.46 16.98
N SER A 157 -10.37 4.39 16.20
CA SER A 157 -10.45 3.04 16.74
C SER A 157 -9.29 2.82 17.69
N GLU A 158 -9.58 2.33 18.90
CA GLU A 158 -8.55 2.00 19.89
C GLU A 158 -7.45 1.10 19.31
N ALA A 159 -7.82 0.12 18.48
CA ALA A 159 -6.87 -0.76 17.80
C ALA A 159 -5.88 0.02 16.89
N ALA A 160 -6.37 0.99 16.11
CA ALA A 160 -5.54 1.79 15.23
C ALA A 160 -4.63 2.75 16.03
N LEU A 161 -5.14 3.33 17.11
CA LEU A 161 -4.34 4.16 18.01
C LEU A 161 -3.25 3.37 18.72
N ARG A 162 -3.55 2.16 19.19
CA ARG A 162 -2.55 1.25 19.75
C ARG A 162 -1.47 0.93 18.71
N LEU A 163 -1.87 0.67 17.47
CA LEU A 163 -0.95 0.37 16.38
C LEU A 163 -0.04 1.57 16.05
N LEU A 164 -0.58 2.79 16.03
CA LEU A 164 0.23 4.01 15.93
C LEU A 164 1.18 4.18 17.12
N ALA A 165 0.70 3.94 18.34
CA ALA A 165 1.46 4.16 19.57
C ALA A 165 2.68 3.22 19.69
N VAL A 166 2.59 2.01 19.11
CA VAL A 166 3.72 1.08 18.97
C VAL A 166 4.87 1.68 18.16
N HIS A 167 4.59 2.66 17.29
CA HIS A 167 5.58 3.36 16.47
C HIS A 167 5.77 4.82 16.90
N SER A 168 5.48 5.15 18.17
CA SER A 168 5.52 6.52 18.69
C SER A 168 6.93 7.14 18.70
N GLU A 169 7.97 6.32 18.76
CA GLU A 169 9.37 6.72 18.65
C GLU A 169 9.70 7.35 17.28
N ARG A 170 8.91 7.03 16.26
CA ARG A 170 9.09 7.57 14.90
C ARG A 170 8.27 8.84 14.67
N TRP A 171 7.46 9.30 15.61
CA TRP A 171 6.55 10.42 15.34
C TRP A 171 7.31 11.76 15.25
N LYS A 172 7.16 12.44 14.12
CA LYS A 172 7.60 13.83 13.92
C LYS A 172 6.47 14.83 14.05
N CYS A 173 5.28 14.47 13.58
CA CYS A 173 4.08 15.27 13.76
C CYS A 173 2.87 14.34 13.92
N ALA A 174 2.07 14.56 14.95
CA ALA A 174 0.85 13.79 15.20
C ALA A 174 -0.27 14.77 15.57
N GLU A 175 -1.26 14.91 14.70
CA GLU A 175 -2.40 15.80 14.91
C GLU A 175 -3.67 14.98 15.10
N PHE A 176 -4.41 15.27 16.16
CA PHE A 176 -5.64 14.57 16.52
C PHE A 176 -6.84 15.51 16.46
N PHE A 177 -7.66 15.36 15.42
CA PHE A 177 -8.85 16.18 15.20
C PHE A 177 -10.12 15.42 15.61
N ASN A 178 -10.96 16.06 16.42
CA ASN A 178 -12.25 15.52 16.87
C ASN A 178 -12.15 14.13 17.54
N CYS A 179 -10.99 13.81 18.13
CA CYS A 179 -10.84 12.61 18.94
C CYS A 179 -11.47 12.87 20.31
N LYS A 180 -12.47 12.05 20.70
CA LYS A 180 -12.90 12.01 22.10
C LYS A 180 -11.69 11.68 22.97
N ARG A 181 -11.60 12.29 24.16
CA ARG A 181 -10.50 12.13 25.11
C ARG A 181 -10.09 10.65 25.21
N ILE A 182 -8.90 10.32 24.73
CA ILE A 182 -8.33 8.97 24.82
C ILE A 182 -7.66 8.88 26.19
N SER A 183 -8.18 8.06 27.09
CA SER A 183 -7.51 7.75 28.35
C SER A 183 -6.60 6.55 28.14
N PHE A 184 -5.28 6.76 28.16
CA PHE A 184 -4.31 5.68 28.25
C PHE A 184 -4.19 5.26 29.72
N SER A 185 -4.76 4.12 30.10
CA SER A 185 -4.39 3.49 31.35
C SER A 185 -3.14 2.64 31.10
N GLN A 186 -2.00 3.14 31.56
CA GLN A 186 -0.77 2.35 31.60
C GLN A 186 -1.06 1.15 32.50
N ARG A 187 -1.10 -0.05 31.92
CA ARG A 187 -1.23 -1.28 32.68
C ARG A 187 0.12 -1.48 33.36
N GLU A 188 0.26 -0.97 34.58
CA GLU A 188 1.40 -1.29 35.43
C GLU A 188 1.44 -2.81 35.57
N GLY A 189 2.33 -3.42 34.80
CA GLY A 189 2.65 -4.83 34.92
C GLY A 189 3.28 -5.01 36.29
N LYS A 190 2.47 -5.35 37.29
CA LYS A 190 2.96 -6.02 38.49
C LYS A 190 3.58 -7.32 38.03
N THR A 191 4.89 -7.32 37.80
CA THR A 191 5.73 -8.51 37.80
C THR A 191 5.71 -9.08 39.22
N SER A 192 4.63 -9.79 39.55
CA SER A 192 4.59 -10.59 40.77
C SER A 192 5.53 -11.77 40.60
N LEU A 193 6.71 -11.68 41.23
CA LEU A 193 7.54 -12.84 41.53
C LEU A 193 6.73 -13.83 42.39
N PRO A 194 6.79 -15.15 42.12
CA PRO A 194 6.17 -16.13 42.98
C PRO A 194 7.07 -16.39 44.19
N GLY A 195 6.74 -15.82 45.35
CA GLY A 195 7.43 -16.18 46.58
C GLY A 195 7.05 -15.31 47.77
N GLY A 196 6.44 -15.92 48.79
CA GLY A 196 6.39 -15.35 50.14
C GLY A 196 5.00 -15.23 50.72
N SER A 197 4.60 -16.27 51.45
CA SER A 197 3.43 -16.29 52.33
C SER A 197 3.59 -15.31 53.51
N HIS A 198 2.43 -14.84 54.02
CA HIS A 198 2.19 -14.11 55.28
C HIS A 198 2.59 -12.62 55.39
N ALA A 199 1.57 -11.74 55.34
CA ALA A 199 1.11 -10.98 56.51
C ALA A 199 -0.04 -10.02 56.13
N SER A 200 -1.17 -10.17 56.82
CA SER A 200 -2.33 -9.28 56.75
C SER A 200 -2.00 -7.93 57.42
N GLY A 201 -1.79 -6.89 56.62
CA GLY A 201 -1.64 -5.51 57.08
C GLY A 201 -2.56 -4.57 56.28
N ARG A 202 -3.65 -4.12 56.90
CA ARG A 202 -4.59 -3.16 56.32
C ARG A 202 -4.00 -1.74 56.42
N ALA A 203 -3.22 -1.33 55.43
CA ALA A 203 -2.75 0.05 55.31
C ALA A 203 -3.76 0.89 54.51
N LYS A 204 -4.36 1.89 55.17
CA LYS A 204 -5.07 2.99 54.51
C LYS A 204 -4.02 3.95 53.93
N GLY A 205 -3.85 3.94 52.62
CA GLY A 205 -3.05 4.93 51.90
C GLY A 205 -3.83 6.24 51.77
N VAL A 206 -3.33 7.26 52.47
CA VAL A 206 -3.72 8.67 52.37
C VAL A 206 -3.30 9.18 50.99
N TRP A 207 -4.25 9.72 50.22
CA TRP A 207 -3.94 10.52 49.04
C TRP A 207 -3.52 11.91 49.53
N GLN A 208 -2.22 12.20 49.46
CA GLN A 208 -1.73 13.56 49.56
C GLN A 208 -1.83 14.22 48.18
N ASP A 209 -2.50 15.37 48.18
CA ASP A 209 -2.54 16.33 47.08
C ASP A 209 -1.14 16.58 46.50
N ARG A 210 -1.05 16.58 45.17
CA ARG A 210 0.06 17.19 44.43
C ARG A 210 -0.45 18.32 43.54
N PRO A 211 0.40 19.32 43.30
CA PRO A 211 -0.04 20.70 43.08
C PRO A 211 -0.50 20.95 41.65
N SER A 212 -1.44 21.88 41.53
CA SER A 212 -1.77 22.59 40.31
C SER A 212 -0.50 23.21 39.71
N ILE A 213 -0.02 22.65 38.60
CA ILE A 213 1.02 23.30 37.80
C ILE A 213 0.33 24.36 36.96
N ASN A 214 0.49 25.61 37.37
CA ASN A 214 0.17 26.77 36.56
C ASN A 214 1.07 26.77 35.32
N SER A 215 0.43 26.75 34.16
CA SER A 215 1.03 26.90 32.85
C SER A 215 1.73 28.25 32.75
N THR A 216 3.06 28.25 32.72
CA THR A 216 3.84 29.40 32.23
C THR A 216 4.54 28.94 30.95
N LEU A 217 3.97 29.32 29.82
CA LEU A 217 4.47 29.02 28.47
C LEU A 217 5.52 30.06 28.10
N SER A 218 6.73 29.62 27.73
CA SER A 218 7.62 30.40 26.86
C SER A 218 7.30 30.11 25.39
N PRO A 219 7.19 31.12 24.52
CA PRO A 219 6.98 30.91 23.10
C PRO A 219 8.31 30.56 22.42
N SER A 220 8.30 29.55 21.55
CA SER A 220 9.36 29.30 20.56
C SER A 220 8.82 29.65 19.16
N PRO A 221 9.62 30.25 18.25
CA PRO A 221 9.07 31.03 17.15
C PRO A 221 8.74 30.22 15.89
N ALA A 222 7.67 30.67 15.25
CA ALA A 222 7.35 30.63 13.82
C ALA A 222 7.09 29.28 13.12
N CYS A 223 5.80 28.94 13.03
CA CYS A 223 5.20 28.47 11.78
C CYS A 223 3.88 29.22 11.60
N THR A 224 3.94 30.44 11.04
CA THR A 224 2.76 31.28 10.85
C THR A 224 2.15 30.95 9.49
N GLN A 225 1.09 30.14 9.48
CA GLN A 225 0.21 30.01 8.33
C GLN A 225 -1.21 30.37 8.79
N GLN A 226 -1.72 31.51 8.32
CA GLN A 226 -3.06 32.01 8.61
C GLN A 226 -4.11 30.98 8.13
N ARG A 227 -4.96 30.50 9.05
CA ARG A 227 -6.20 29.77 8.74
C ARG A 227 -7.42 30.65 9.11
N PRO A 228 -8.52 30.57 8.32
CA PRO A 228 -9.73 31.34 8.59
C PRO A 228 -10.50 30.78 9.80
N HIS A 229 -11.12 31.70 10.53
CA HIS A 229 -11.83 31.47 11.79
C HIS A 229 -13.07 30.58 11.62
N GLY A 230 -13.30 29.68 12.59
CA GLY A 230 -14.63 29.14 12.90
C GLY A 230 -14.73 27.65 13.12
N MET A 231 -14.06 27.10 14.14
CA MET A 231 -14.47 25.95 14.98
C MET A 231 -13.34 25.66 15.97
N GLY A 232 -13.66 25.51 17.25
CA GLY A 232 -12.67 25.25 18.31
C GLY A 232 -11.99 23.90 18.14
N LEU A 233 -10.86 23.88 17.43
CA LEU A 233 -10.00 22.71 17.29
C LEU A 233 -9.04 22.67 18.50
N GLY A 234 -9.23 21.70 19.37
CA GLY A 234 -8.22 21.34 20.35
C GLY A 234 -7.07 20.63 19.63
N VAL A 235 -6.01 21.35 19.29
CA VAL A 235 -4.77 20.73 18.78
C VAL A 235 -3.96 20.25 19.98
N MET A 236 -3.88 18.93 20.15
CA MET A 236 -2.94 18.33 21.10
C MET A 236 -1.62 18.06 20.37
N PHE A 237 -0.58 18.81 20.72
CA PHE A 237 0.78 18.47 20.32
C PHE A 237 1.32 17.43 21.29
N VAL A 238 1.62 16.23 20.77
CA VAL A 238 2.36 15.23 21.52
C VAL A 238 3.83 15.44 21.22
N THR A 239 4.58 16.04 22.14
CA THR A 239 6.04 15.98 22.09
C THR A 239 6.47 14.57 22.47
N PRO A 240 7.49 13.97 21.82
CA PRO A 240 8.02 12.68 22.22
C PRO A 240 8.60 12.83 23.63
N ALA A 241 7.80 12.49 24.65
CA ALA A 241 8.33 12.19 25.97
C ALA A 241 9.14 10.91 25.80
N SER A 242 10.37 10.92 26.31
CA SER A 242 11.24 9.75 26.40
C SER A 242 10.46 8.60 27.06
N PHE A 243 9.92 7.71 26.24
CA PHE A 243 9.41 6.41 26.66
C PHE A 243 10.63 5.60 27.05
N GLY A 244 10.89 5.53 28.35
CA GLY A 244 11.91 4.62 28.90
C GLY A 244 11.51 3.19 28.55
N VAL A 245 12.39 2.52 27.79
CA VAL A 245 12.35 1.08 27.53
C VAL A 245 12.67 0.32 28.82
#